data_AF-A0A0G2FMF7-F1
#
_entry.id   AF-A0A0G2FMF7-F1
#
_cell.length_a   1.000
_cell.length_b   1.000
_cell.length_c   1.000
_cell.angle_alpha   90.00
_cell.angle_beta   90.00
_cell.angle_gamma   90.00
#
_symmetry.space_group_name_H-M   'P 1'
#
loop_
_entity.id
_entity.type
_entity.pdbx_description
1 polymer ?
#
loop_
_entity_poly.entity_id
_entity_poly.type
_entity_poly.pdbx_seq_one_letter_code
_entity_poly.pdbx_strand_id
1 'polypeptide(L)'
;MRKGTILPTIFATQDEMLHRMLKRPTAAVYSMSNLVSFEPLVDRTIDMFRQELDRRFVTHGNACDLDAWLQFFAFDVVGEITFSTRLGFLEEGRDVEGIMASI
;
A
#
# COMPACT_ATOMS: atom_id res chain seq x y z
N MET A 1 32.91 5.02 -22.48
CA MET A 1 31.92 4.46 -21.53
C MET A 1 31.22 5.63 -20.84
N ARG A 2 29.91 5.84 -21.07
CA ARG A 2 29.17 6.88 -20.34
C ARG A 2 28.92 6.36 -18.92
N LYS A 3 29.37 7.10 -17.90
CA LYS A 3 29.03 6.82 -16.50
C LYS A 3 27.52 7.02 -16.35
N GLY A 4 26.79 5.96 -16.00
CA GLY A 4 25.38 6.08 -15.62
C GLY A 4 25.28 6.81 -14.30
N THR A 5 24.44 7.84 -14.23
CA THR A 5 24.14 8.56 -12.99
C THR A 5 22.81 8.06 -12.46
N ILE A 6 22.70 7.81 -11.15
CA ILE A 6 21.45 7.42 -10.51
C ILE A 6 20.48 8.59 -10.62
N LEU A 7 19.32 8.37 -11.23
CA LEU A 7 18.22 9.33 -11.24
C LEU A 7 17.51 9.25 -9.88
N PRO A 8 17.52 10.33 -9.08
CA PRO A 8 16.86 10.32 -7.79
C PRO A 8 15.34 10.26 -7.96
N THR A 9 14.67 9.49 -7.11
CA THR A 9 13.21 9.36 -7.09
C THR A 9 12.54 10.55 -6.41
N ILE A 10 11.21 10.65 -6.51
CA ILE A 10 10.42 11.68 -5.79
C ILE A 10 10.69 11.67 -4.27
N PHE A 11 10.98 10.50 -3.70
CA PHE A 11 11.24 10.33 -2.28
C PHE A 11 12.70 10.58 -1.88
N ALA A 12 13.65 10.39 -2.80
CA ALA A 12 15.08 10.47 -2.52
C ALA A 12 15.74 11.79 -2.97
N THR A 13 15.08 12.58 -3.83
CA THR A 13 15.63 13.86 -4.30
C THR A 13 15.64 14.92 -3.19
N GLN A 14 16.76 15.64 -3.07
CA GLN A 14 16.89 16.83 -2.21
C GLN A 14 16.78 18.14 -3.01
N ASP A 15 16.78 18.06 -4.34
CA ASP A 15 16.56 19.21 -5.22
C ASP A 15 15.07 19.56 -5.26
N GLU A 16 14.73 20.79 -4.88
CA GLU A 16 13.36 21.28 -4.80
C GLU A 16 12.68 21.37 -6.17
N MET A 17 13.39 21.82 -7.20
CA MET A 17 12.83 21.93 -8.55
C MET A 17 12.52 20.55 -9.12
N LEU A 18 13.44 19.60 -8.92
CA LEU A 18 13.26 18.21 -9.33
C LEU A 18 12.12 17.55 -8.55
N HIS A 19 12.06 17.74 -7.22
CA HIS A 19 10.97 17.22 -6.39
C HIS A 19 9.61 17.77 -6.85
N ARG A 20 9.51 19.07 -7.09
CA ARG A 20 8.29 19.73 -7.58
C ARG A 20 7.85 19.16 -8.92
N MET A 21 8.79 18.97 -9.85
CA MET A 21 8.51 18.40 -11.17
C MET A 21 7.99 16.95 -11.05
N LEU A 22 8.62 16.12 -10.23
CA LEU A 22 8.24 14.71 -10.02
C LEU A 22 6.92 14.55 -9.25
N LYS A 23 6.63 15.47 -8.31
CA LYS A 23 5.40 15.45 -7.49
C LYS A 23 4.16 15.92 -8.24
N ARG A 24 4.31 16.87 -9.16
CA ARG A 24 3.18 17.53 -9.83
C ARG A 24 2.17 16.55 -10.48
N PRO A 25 2.58 15.47 -11.16
CA PRO A 25 1.64 14.54 -11.80
C PRO A 25 0.78 13.75 -10.80
N THR A 26 1.29 13.46 -9.61
CA THR A 26 0.61 12.61 -8.61
C THR A 26 -0.11 13.41 -7.54
N ALA A 27 0.23 14.68 -7.35
CA ALA A 27 -0.32 15.52 -6.29
C ALA A 27 -1.87 15.62 -6.29
N ALA A 28 -2.50 15.56 -7.47
CA ALA A 28 -3.95 15.63 -7.58
C ALA A 28 -4.65 14.40 -6.97
N VAL A 29 -4.06 13.20 -7.08
CA VAL A 29 -4.64 11.97 -6.54
C VAL A 29 -4.75 12.04 -5.01
N TYR A 30 -3.81 12.72 -4.36
CA TYR A 30 -3.77 12.89 -2.91
C TYR A 30 -4.43 14.18 -2.40
N SER A 31 -5.26 14.85 -3.21
CA SER A 31 -6.04 15.99 -2.74
C SER A 31 -7.19 15.53 -1.83
N MET A 32 -7.61 16.37 -0.89
CA MET A 32 -8.73 16.04 0.03
C MET A 32 -10.02 15.68 -0.73
N SER A 33 -10.29 16.33 -1.86
CA SER A 33 -11.47 16.02 -2.68
C SER A 33 -11.43 14.62 -3.29
N ASN A 34 -10.23 14.13 -3.65
CA ASN A 34 -10.06 12.81 -4.23
C ASN A 34 -9.94 11.73 -3.15
N LEU A 35 -9.32 12.02 -2.01
CA LEU A 35 -9.22 11.07 -0.90
C LEU A 35 -10.59 10.63 -0.38
N VAL A 36 -11.56 11.53 -0.29
CA VAL A 36 -12.94 11.16 0.10
C VAL A 36 -13.55 10.16 -0.88
N SER A 37 -13.22 10.24 -2.17
CA SER A 37 -13.70 9.26 -3.16
C SER A 37 -13.11 7.86 -2.97
N PHE A 38 -12.01 7.73 -2.22
CA PHE A 38 -11.38 6.45 -1.92
C PHE A 38 -11.91 5.80 -0.65
N GLU A 39 -12.66 6.51 0.21
CA GLU A 39 -13.22 5.95 1.45
C GLU A 39 -13.93 4.60 1.22
N PRO A 40 -14.80 4.43 0.20
CA PRO A 40 -15.47 3.15 -0.02
C PRO A 40 -14.53 2.01 -0.41
N LEU A 41 -13.36 2.31 -0.99
CA LEU A 41 -12.34 1.33 -1.35
C LEU A 41 -11.58 0.86 -0.10
N VAL A 42 -11.25 1.81 0.77
CA VAL A 42 -10.60 1.52 2.06
C VAL A 42 -11.54 0.74 2.96
N ASP A 43 -12.83 1.11 3.04
CA ASP A 43 -13.83 0.41 3.83
C ASP A 43 -13.95 -1.08 3.46
N ARG A 44 -13.96 -1.40 2.16
CA ARG A 44 -13.96 -2.80 1.69
C ARG A 44 -12.72 -3.57 2.14
N THR A 45 -11.58 -2.90 2.17
CA THR A 45 -10.31 -3.51 2.59
C THR A 45 -10.30 -3.73 4.11
N ILE A 46 -10.87 -2.80 4.89
CA ILE A 46 -11.08 -2.94 6.33
C ILE A 46 -12.00 -4.12 6.62
N ASP A 47 -13.09 -4.26 5.89
CA ASP A 47 -14.03 -5.38 6.06
C ASP A 47 -13.33 -6.72 5.80
N MET A 48 -12.50 -6.83 4.76
CA MET A 48 -11.71 -8.04 4.51
C MET A 48 -10.70 -8.30 5.63
N PHE A 49 -9.97 -7.27 6.05
CA PHE A 49 -9.00 -7.38 7.15
C PHE A 49 -9.65 -7.94 8.41
N ARG A 50 -10.80 -7.38 8.78
CA ARG A 50 -11.58 -7.86 9.93
C ARG A 50 -12.01 -9.31 9.75
N GLN A 51 -12.57 -9.68 8.59
CA GLN A 51 -13.03 -11.04 8.32
C GLN A 51 -11.90 -12.07 8.48
N GLU A 52 -10.71 -11.77 7.95
CA GLU A 52 -9.57 -12.67 8.05
C GLU A 52 -9.00 -12.73 9.47
N LEU A 53 -9.01 -11.61 10.21
CA LEU A 53 -8.63 -11.62 11.63
C LEU A 53 -9.58 -12.49 12.47
N ASP A 54 -10.89 -12.33 12.28
CA ASP A 54 -11.92 -13.10 12.98
C ASP A 54 -11.80 -14.60 12.65
N ARG A 55 -11.59 -14.92 11.36
CA ARG A 55 -11.47 -16.29 10.85
C ARG A 55 -10.23 -17.01 11.35
N ARG A 56 -9.07 -16.36 11.34
CA ARG A 56 -7.78 -17.03 11.61
C ARG A 56 -7.34 -16.99 13.07
N PHE A 57 -7.67 -15.91 13.79
CA PHE A 57 -7.12 -15.68 15.14
C PHE A 57 -8.19 -15.73 16.22
N VAL A 58 -9.31 -15.03 16.05
CA VAL A 58 -10.35 -14.95 17.10
C VAL A 58 -11.03 -16.30 17.31
N THR A 59 -11.44 -16.96 16.23
CA THR A 59 -12.16 -18.25 16.31
C THR A 59 -11.32 -19.38 16.90
N HIS A 60 -10.00 -19.36 16.67
CA HIS A 60 -9.09 -20.45 17.02
C HIS A 60 -8.21 -20.15 18.25
N GLY A 61 -8.15 -18.89 18.70
CA GLY A 61 -7.27 -18.44 19.78
C GLY A 61 -5.78 -18.41 19.39
N ASN A 62 -5.47 -18.31 18.09
CA ASN A 62 -4.10 -18.25 17.60
C ASN A 62 -3.48 -16.87 17.86
N ALA A 63 -2.16 -16.84 18.11
CA ALA A 63 -1.42 -15.58 18.14
C ALA A 63 -1.46 -14.91 16.76
N CYS A 64 -1.76 -13.62 16.74
CA CYS A 64 -1.76 -12.79 15.53
C CYS A 64 -0.48 -11.97 15.49
N ASP A 65 0.28 -12.11 14.41
CA ASP A 65 1.44 -11.28 14.12
C ASP A 65 0.97 -9.96 13.51
N LEU A 66 0.52 -9.05 14.39
CA LEU A 66 -0.23 -7.87 13.97
C LEU A 66 0.60 -6.92 13.08
N ASP A 67 1.92 -6.89 13.25
CA ASP A 67 2.83 -6.13 12.40
C ASP A 67 2.77 -6.57 10.93
N ALA A 68 2.88 -7.87 10.65
CA ALA A 68 2.75 -8.41 9.30
C ALA A 68 1.36 -8.15 8.72
N TRP A 69 0.32 -8.34 9.54
CA TRP A 69 -1.07 -8.16 9.14
C TRP A 69 -1.43 -6.70 8.84
N LEU A 70 -0.86 -5.74 9.57
CA LEU A 70 -0.99 -4.32 9.24
C LEU A 70 -0.26 -3.97 7.94
N GLN A 71 0.85 -4.63 7.66
CA GLN A 71 1.57 -4.43 6.41
C GLN A 71 0.83 -5.02 5.20
N PHE A 72 0.22 -6.20 5.35
CA PHE A 72 -0.69 -6.78 4.35
C PHE A 72 -1.86 -5.86 4.05
N PHE A 73 -2.50 -5.32 5.09
CA PHE A 73 -3.57 -4.33 4.95
C PHE A 73 -3.09 -3.09 4.18
N ALA A 74 -1.91 -2.55 4.50
CA ALA A 74 -1.38 -1.37 3.81
C ALA A 74 -1.14 -1.64 2.31
N PHE A 75 -0.60 -2.80 1.94
CA PHE A 75 -0.41 -3.17 0.54
C PHE A 75 -1.73 -3.30 -0.21
N ASP A 76 -2.72 -3.96 0.40
CA ASP A 76 -4.03 -4.14 -0.23
C ASP A 76 -4.79 -2.82 -0.37
N VAL A 77 -4.68 -1.89 0.60
CA VAL A 77 -5.25 -0.53 0.47
C VAL A 77 -4.61 0.23 -0.68
N VAL A 78 -3.28 0.22 -0.80
CA VAL A 78 -2.58 0.88 -1.90
C VAL A 78 -2.94 0.23 -3.23
N GLY A 79 -3.07 -1.10 -3.28
CA GLY A 79 -3.54 -1.84 -4.45
C GLY A 79 -4.95 -1.43 -4.86
N GLU A 80 -5.90 -1.43 -3.93
CA GLU A 80 -7.30 -1.08 -4.19
C GLU A 80 -7.42 0.38 -4.67
N ILE A 81 -6.69 1.32 -4.07
CA ILE A 81 -6.70 2.73 -4.51
C ILE A 81 -6.08 2.89 -5.91
N THR A 82 -4.99 2.18 -6.20
CA THR A 82 -4.21 2.37 -7.44
C THR A 82 -4.81 1.61 -8.63
N PHE A 83 -5.30 0.39 -8.40
CA PHE A 83 -5.73 -0.55 -9.43
C PHE A 83 -7.22 -0.92 -9.33
N SER A 84 -7.95 -0.39 -8.34
CA SER A 84 -9.34 -0.81 -8.05
C SER A 84 -9.47 -2.30 -7.76
N THR A 85 -8.38 -2.92 -7.31
CA THR A 85 -8.33 -4.33 -6.91
C THR A 85 -7.24 -4.54 -5.86
N ARG A 86 -7.53 -5.36 -4.85
CA ARG A 86 -6.56 -5.80 -3.83
C ARG A 86 -5.50 -6.70 -4.45
N LEU A 87 -4.30 -6.66 -3.88
CA LEU A 87 -3.17 -7.48 -4.32
C LEU A 87 -3.28 -8.92 -3.78
N GLY A 88 -4.05 -9.12 -2.70
CA GLY A 88 -4.38 -10.42 -2.14
C GLY A 88 -3.62 -10.78 -0.87
N PHE A 89 -2.90 -9.82 -0.26
CA PHE A 89 -2.10 -10.09 0.93
C PHE A 89 -2.97 -10.52 2.11
N LEU A 90 -4.14 -9.92 2.27
CA LEU A 90 -5.10 -10.26 3.33
C LEU A 90 -5.73 -11.63 3.09
N GLU A 91 -6.20 -11.90 1.86
CA GLU A 91 -6.81 -13.18 1.50
C GLU A 91 -5.85 -14.35 1.66
N GLU A 92 -4.60 -14.18 1.25
CA GLU A 92 -3.60 -15.24 1.38
C GLU A 92 -3.00 -15.28 2.79
N GLY A 93 -2.92 -14.14 3.48
CA GLY A 93 -2.28 -13.96 4.78
C GLY A 93 -0.78 -14.21 4.72
N ARG A 94 -0.14 -13.83 3.62
CA ARG A 94 1.30 -13.98 3.36
C ARG A 94 1.81 -12.89 2.43
N ASP A 95 3.13 -12.79 2.33
CA ASP A 95 3.78 -11.97 1.32
C ASP A 95 3.49 -12.51 -0.10
N VAL A 96 2.71 -11.76 -0.87
CA VAL A 96 2.36 -12.09 -2.25
C VAL A 96 3.54 -11.75 -3.16
N GLU A 97 4.01 -12.73 -3.92
CA GLU A 97 5.15 -12.63 -4.85
C GLU A 97 6.48 -12.14 -4.23
N GLY A 98 6.60 -12.13 -2.89
CA GLY A 98 7.81 -11.65 -2.22
C GLY A 98 7.97 -10.13 -2.29
N ILE A 99 6.88 -9.40 -2.57
CA ILE A 99 6.89 -7.95 -2.73
C ILE A 99 7.33 -7.29 -1.43
N MET A 100 6.77 -7.69 -0.28
CA MET A 100 7.11 -7.09 1.02
C MET A 100 8.57 -7.33 1.40
N ALA A 101 9.13 -8.50 1.09
CA ALA A 101 10.54 -8.80 1.33
C ALA A 101 11.50 -8.04 0.38
N SER A 102 11.00 -7.50 -0.73
CA SER A 102 11.83 -6.88 -1.79
C SER A 102 12.11 -5.39 -1.60
N ILE A 103 11.53 -4.76 -0.57
CA ILE A 103 11.49 -3.31 -0.34
C ILE A 103 12.47 -2.86 0.73
#